data_AF-H9G5R3-F1
#
_entry.id   AF-H9G5R3-F1
#
_cell.length_a   1.000
_cell.length_b   1.000
_cell.length_c   1.000
_cell.angle_alpha   90.00
_cell.angle_beta   90.00
_cell.angle_gamma   90.00
#
_symmetry.space_group_name_H-M   'P 1'
#
loop_
_entity.id
_entity.type
_entity.pdbx_description
1 polymer ?
#
loop_
_entity_poly.entity_id
_entity_poly.type
_entity_poly.pdbx_seq_one_letter_code
_entity_poly.pdbx_strand_id
1 'polypeptide(L)'
;MPFPFGAVITNEYMKDDFLIKIETWHKPDLGMQENVHKLEPNEWKNVEAIYIDIADRSQVLSKDFKPDEDPAQFKSVKTGRGPLGPNWKKELGKQGNCPYMCAYKLVTVKFKWWGLQNKVENFIHKQEKRLFTNFHRQLFCWLDKWVELTMEDIRRMEDETKRQLDEMREKDPLKGTSAADD
;
A
#
# COMPACT_ATOMS: atom_id res chain seq x y z
N MET A 1 -6.77 3.52 -15.26
CA MET A 1 -8.09 3.01 -14.84
C MET A 1 -9.03 4.19 -14.65
N PRO A 2 -10.25 4.19 -15.23
CA PRO A 2 -11.15 5.34 -15.18
C PRO A 2 -11.93 5.49 -13.87
N PHE A 3 -11.92 4.49 -12.97
CA PHE A 3 -12.72 4.50 -11.74
C PHE A 3 -11.86 4.22 -10.50
N PRO A 4 -12.24 4.77 -9.33
CA PRO A 4 -11.59 4.45 -8.08
C PRO A 4 -11.83 2.99 -7.71
N PHE A 5 -10.82 2.36 -7.13
CA PHE A 5 -10.95 1.03 -6.52
C PHE A 5 -11.27 1.22 -5.04
N GLY A 6 -12.23 0.45 -4.53
CA GLY A 6 -12.66 0.51 -3.13
C GLY A 6 -12.57 -0.86 -2.46
N ALA A 7 -12.06 -0.90 -1.24
CA ALA A 7 -12.15 -2.04 -0.34
C ALA A 7 -12.88 -1.63 0.94
N VAL A 8 -13.78 -2.49 1.42
CA VAL A 8 -14.54 -2.31 2.66
C VAL A 8 -14.35 -3.54 3.53
N ILE A 9 -13.80 -3.34 4.72
CA ILE A 9 -13.56 -4.37 5.72
C ILE A 9 -14.50 -4.10 6.90
N THR A 10 -15.27 -5.13 7.26
CA THR A 10 -16.24 -5.09 8.36
C THR A 10 -15.96 -6.25 9.32
N ASN A 11 -16.57 -6.20 10.51
CA ASN A 11 -16.49 -7.26 11.49
C ASN A 11 -17.90 -7.67 11.92
N GLU A 12 -18.22 -8.96 11.82
CA GLU A 12 -19.57 -9.48 12.09
C GLU A 12 -20.04 -9.20 13.53
N TYR A 13 -19.14 -9.35 14.51
CA TYR A 13 -19.46 -9.12 15.91
C TYR A 13 -19.73 -7.64 16.21
N MET A 14 -18.91 -6.74 15.68
CA MET A 14 -19.03 -5.30 15.91
C MET A 14 -20.09 -4.62 15.03
N LYS A 15 -20.58 -5.28 13.98
CA LYS A 15 -21.55 -4.72 13.03
C LYS A 15 -21.08 -3.34 12.53
N ASP A 16 -21.93 -2.32 12.67
CA ASP A 16 -21.65 -0.96 12.21
C ASP A 16 -20.60 -0.23 13.07
N ASP A 17 -20.19 -0.78 14.21
CA ASP A 17 -19.21 -0.13 15.10
C ASP A 17 -17.76 -0.37 14.66
N PHE A 18 -17.53 -1.19 13.62
CA PHE A 18 -16.22 -1.40 13.00
C PHE A 18 -16.26 -1.18 11.49
N LEU A 19 -15.36 -0.35 10.97
CA LEU A 19 -15.16 -0.16 9.53
C LEU A 19 -13.69 0.16 9.24
N ILE A 20 -13.13 -0.49 8.23
CA ILE A 20 -11.96 0.04 7.51
C ILE A 20 -12.37 0.15 6.04
N LYS A 21 -12.39 1.38 5.51
CA LYS A 21 -12.67 1.64 4.10
C LYS A 21 -11.43 2.24 3.46
N ILE A 22 -11.00 1.66 2.34
CA ILE A 22 -9.86 2.16 1.55
C ILE A 22 -10.37 2.48 0.15
N GLU A 23 -10.41 3.76 -0.19
CA GLU A 23 -10.76 4.25 -1.51
C GLU A 23 -9.48 4.72 -2.22
N THR A 24 -9.18 4.21 -3.40
CA THR A 24 -7.94 4.48 -4.11
C THR A 24 -8.16 5.05 -5.49
N TRP A 25 -7.54 6.21 -5.76
CA TRP A 25 -7.32 6.71 -7.12
C TRP A 25 -5.88 6.50 -7.54
N HIS A 26 -5.66 5.92 -8.72
CA HIS A 26 -4.35 5.89 -9.38
C HIS A 26 -4.32 6.97 -10.45
N LYS A 27 -3.44 7.97 -10.29
CA LYS A 27 -3.32 9.11 -11.22
C LYS A 27 -1.93 9.16 -11.83
N PRO A 28 -1.78 9.55 -13.11
CA PRO A 28 -0.48 9.70 -13.76
C PRO A 28 0.18 11.04 -13.38
N ASP A 29 0.40 11.25 -12.09
CA ASP A 29 1.04 12.45 -11.54
C ASP A 29 2.04 12.09 -10.41
N LEU A 30 2.60 13.11 -9.77
CA LEU A 30 3.55 12.99 -8.66
C LEU A 30 2.93 13.28 -7.29
N GLY A 31 1.62 13.08 -7.12
CA GLY A 31 0.98 13.30 -5.83
C GLY A 31 0.57 14.76 -5.55
N MET A 32 0.46 15.60 -6.58
CA MET A 32 0.24 17.05 -6.45
C MET A 32 -1.24 17.47 -6.39
N GLN A 33 -2.18 16.57 -6.72
CA GLN A 33 -3.62 16.84 -6.63
C GLN A 33 -4.11 16.77 -5.17
N GLU A 34 -4.72 17.86 -4.71
CA GLU A 34 -5.44 17.92 -3.44
C GLU A 34 -6.86 17.38 -3.59
N ASN A 35 -7.40 16.75 -2.53
CA ASN A 35 -8.78 16.25 -2.45
C ASN A 35 -9.27 15.51 -3.72
N VAL A 36 -8.46 14.59 -4.25
CA VAL A 36 -8.79 13.87 -5.50
C VAL A 36 -10.07 13.03 -5.41
N HIS A 37 -10.47 12.69 -4.18
CA HIS A 37 -11.70 11.98 -3.84
C HIS A 37 -12.94 12.88 -3.80
N LYS A 38 -12.76 14.20 -3.91
CA LYS A 38 -13.82 15.21 -3.92
C LYS A 38 -14.71 15.15 -2.68
N LEU A 39 -14.09 14.97 -1.51
CA LEU A 39 -14.78 15.07 -0.23
C LEU A 39 -15.31 16.49 -0.03
N GLU A 40 -16.39 16.62 0.73
CA GLU A 40 -16.92 17.93 1.10
C GLU A 40 -15.87 18.73 1.91
N PRO A 41 -15.81 20.06 1.78
CA PRO A 41 -14.77 20.88 2.43
C PRO A 41 -14.65 20.65 3.95
N ASN A 42 -15.77 20.38 4.62
CA ASN A 42 -15.82 20.12 6.05
C ASN A 42 -15.27 18.75 6.47
N GLU A 43 -15.28 17.78 5.56
CA GLU A 43 -14.67 16.47 5.79
C GLU A 43 -13.17 16.55 5.46
N TRP A 44 -12.83 17.13 4.31
CA TRP A 44 -11.45 17.24 3.81
C TRP A 44 -10.51 17.93 4.80
N LYS A 45 -10.99 18.98 5.50
CA LYS A 45 -10.18 19.70 6.50
C LYS A 45 -9.68 18.82 7.66
N ASN A 46 -10.32 17.68 7.91
CA ASN A 46 -9.95 16.73 8.96
C ASN A 46 -9.10 15.56 8.43
N VAL A 47 -8.76 15.55 7.14
CA VAL A 47 -7.95 14.50 6.52
C VAL A 47 -6.48 14.89 6.61
N GLU A 48 -5.68 14.00 7.20
CA GLU A 48 -4.22 14.12 7.18
C GLU A 48 -3.64 13.49 5.90
N ALA A 49 -2.89 14.28 5.13
CA ALA A 49 -2.17 13.79 3.95
C ALA A 49 -0.79 13.25 4.36
N ILE A 50 -0.61 11.93 4.26
CA ILE A 50 0.65 11.24 4.58
C ILE A 50 1.30 10.73 3.30
N TYR A 51 2.55 11.15 3.04
CA TYR A 51 3.33 10.68 1.91
C TYR A 51 4.18 9.47 2.31
N ILE A 52 4.09 8.39 1.52
CA ILE A 52 4.95 7.22 1.63
C ILE A 52 6.04 7.31 0.57
N ASP A 53 7.30 7.27 1.00
CA ASP A 53 8.46 7.23 0.10
C ASP A 53 9.10 5.84 0.15
N ILE A 54 8.92 5.06 -0.92
CA ILE A 54 9.40 3.68 -0.98
C ILE A 54 10.92 3.55 -0.94
N ALA A 55 11.67 4.62 -1.24
CA ALA A 55 13.13 4.63 -1.16
C ALA A 55 13.65 5.09 0.21
N ASP A 56 12.80 5.66 1.06
CA ASP A 56 13.20 6.20 2.35
C ASP A 56 13.27 5.09 3.42
N ARG A 57 14.50 4.70 3.77
CA ARG A 57 14.77 3.68 4.79
C ARG A 57 14.18 4.04 6.17
N SER A 58 14.01 5.32 6.49
CA SER A 58 13.49 5.75 7.80
C SER A 58 12.01 5.44 7.98
N GLN A 59 11.26 5.22 6.90
CA GLN A 59 9.83 4.87 6.94
C GLN A 59 9.57 3.37 7.14
N VAL A 60 10.63 2.55 7.20
CA VAL A 60 10.55 1.10 7.34
C VAL A 60 10.99 0.71 8.74
N LEU A 61 10.15 -0.05 9.45
CA LEU A 61 10.52 -0.58 10.77
C LEU A 61 11.70 -1.54 10.63
N SER A 62 12.61 -1.54 11.60
CA SER A 62 13.79 -2.40 11.57
C SER A 62 13.45 -3.88 11.40
N LYS A 63 12.34 -4.35 11.99
CA LYS A 63 11.85 -5.72 11.90
C LYS A 63 11.27 -6.11 10.52
N ASP A 64 10.89 -5.12 9.72
CA ASP A 64 10.33 -5.35 8.37
C ASP A 64 11.38 -5.23 7.28
N PHE A 65 12.56 -4.70 7.60
CA PHE A 65 13.56 -4.44 6.59
C PHE A 65 14.16 -5.74 6.05
N LYS A 66 14.06 -5.89 4.72
CA LYS A 66 14.77 -6.94 3.98
C LYS A 66 15.54 -6.31 2.83
N PRO A 67 16.84 -6.61 2.67
CA PRO A 67 17.66 -6.02 1.60
C PRO A 67 17.14 -6.30 0.18
N ASP A 68 16.56 -7.47 -0.05
CA ASP A 68 15.98 -7.88 -1.34
C ASP A 68 14.63 -7.21 -1.64
N GLU A 69 14.03 -6.55 -0.65
CA GLU A 69 12.82 -5.74 -0.75
C GLU A 69 13.14 -4.24 -0.58
N ASP A 70 14.38 -3.82 -0.89
CA ASP A 70 14.81 -2.42 -0.80
C ASP A 70 14.96 -1.72 -2.17
N PRO A 71 14.02 -0.83 -2.56
CA PRO A 71 14.12 -0.09 -3.83
C PRO A 71 15.37 0.78 -3.98
N ALA A 72 16.00 1.17 -2.87
CA ALA A 72 17.27 1.90 -2.88
C ALA A 72 18.47 1.02 -3.27
N GLN A 73 18.30 -0.30 -3.29
CA GLN A 73 19.33 -1.29 -3.65
C GLN A 73 18.93 -2.12 -4.88
N PHE A 74 17.64 -2.18 -5.21
CA PHE A 74 17.13 -2.93 -6.34
C PHE A 74 17.29 -2.18 -7.67
N LYS A 75 17.80 -2.89 -8.69
CA LYS A 75 17.77 -2.45 -10.08
C LYS A 75 17.15 -3.55 -10.94
N SER A 76 16.08 -3.19 -11.64
CA SER A 76 15.40 -4.08 -12.58
C SER A 76 16.30 -4.40 -13.77
N VAL A 77 16.42 -5.69 -14.09
CA VAL A 77 17.17 -6.17 -15.26
C VAL A 77 16.36 -5.97 -16.53
N LYS A 78 15.03 -6.13 -16.48
CA LYS A 78 14.17 -6.05 -17.68
C LYS A 78 13.90 -4.62 -18.12
N THR A 79 13.83 -3.69 -17.16
CA THR A 79 13.45 -2.28 -17.44
C THR A 79 14.54 -1.28 -17.14
N GLY A 80 15.61 -1.68 -16.46
CA GLY A 80 16.70 -0.78 -16.04
C GLY A 80 16.33 0.21 -14.94
N ARG A 81 15.09 0.20 -14.43
CA ARG A 81 14.62 1.11 -13.37
C ARG A 81 15.29 0.78 -12.03
N GLY A 82 15.54 1.82 -11.24
CA GLY A 82 16.27 1.72 -9.98
C GLY A 82 17.80 1.68 -10.17
N PRO A 83 18.58 1.72 -9.07
CA PRO A 83 18.11 1.92 -7.70
C PRO A 83 17.53 3.33 -7.47
N LEU A 84 16.59 3.44 -6.53
CA LEU A 84 15.96 4.71 -6.17
C LEU A 84 16.80 5.43 -5.11
N GLY A 85 17.58 6.43 -5.54
CA GLY A 85 18.34 7.28 -4.62
C GLY A 85 17.47 8.33 -3.91
N PRO A 86 18.03 9.10 -2.95
CA PRO A 86 17.26 10.08 -2.16
C PRO A 86 16.54 11.17 -2.98
N ASN A 87 17.02 11.46 -4.19
CA ASN A 87 16.43 12.47 -5.09
C ASN A 87 15.58 11.87 -6.21
N TRP A 88 15.25 10.57 -6.16
CA TRP A 88 14.58 9.86 -7.25
C TRP A 88 13.32 10.58 -7.75
N LYS A 89 12.48 11.11 -6.85
CA LYS A 89 11.27 11.88 -7.22
C LYS A 89 11.57 13.12 -8.09
N LYS A 90 12.63 13.85 -7.78
CA LYS A 90 13.05 15.06 -8.53
C LYS A 90 13.65 14.70 -9.88
N GLU A 91 14.37 13.58 -9.95
CA GLU A 91 14.98 13.08 -11.17
C GLU A 91 13.92 12.51 -12.12
N LEU A 92 12.91 11.86 -11.58
CA LEU A 92 11.88 11.19 -12.34
C LEU A 92 11.06 12.17 -13.20
N GLY A 93 10.71 13.36 -12.67
CA GLY A 93 10.05 14.41 -13.44
C GLY A 93 10.88 15.00 -14.59
N LYS A 94 12.20 14.73 -14.63
CA LYS A 94 13.11 15.18 -15.70
C LYS A 94 13.36 14.11 -16.76
N GLN A 95 13.09 12.85 -16.44
CA GLN A 95 13.35 11.72 -17.34
C GLN A 95 12.11 11.41 -18.17
N GLY A 96 12.11 11.82 -19.45
CA GLY A 96 10.97 11.63 -20.35
C GLY A 96 10.54 10.17 -20.58
N ASN A 97 11.42 9.20 -20.30
CA ASN A 97 11.17 7.77 -20.55
C ASN A 97 10.82 6.95 -19.29
N CYS A 98 10.77 7.56 -18.09
CA CYS A 98 10.43 6.84 -16.87
C CYS A 98 8.98 7.14 -16.46
N PRO A 99 8.04 6.19 -16.60
CA PRO A 99 6.65 6.45 -16.25
C PRO A 99 6.47 6.53 -14.72
N TYR A 100 5.51 7.36 -14.31
CA TYR A 100 5.11 7.54 -12.92
C TYR A 100 3.61 7.58 -12.74
N MET A 101 3.21 7.33 -11.50
CA MET A 101 1.86 7.49 -11.00
C MET A 101 1.89 7.76 -9.49
N CYS A 102 0.81 8.31 -8.96
CA CYS A 102 0.53 8.37 -7.53
C CYS A 102 -0.75 7.61 -7.19
N ALA A 103 -0.71 6.83 -6.11
CA ALA A 103 -1.86 6.13 -5.55
C ALA A 103 -2.39 6.91 -4.34
N TYR A 104 -3.52 7.59 -4.54
CA TYR A 104 -4.22 8.36 -3.52
C TYR A 104 -5.15 7.44 -2.73
N LYS A 105 -4.64 6.83 -1.65
CA LYS A 105 -5.38 5.93 -0.77
C LYS A 105 -6.03 6.70 0.38
N LEU A 106 -7.32 6.99 0.26
CA LEU A 106 -8.13 7.53 1.36
C LEU A 106 -8.53 6.37 2.28
N VAL A 107 -8.01 6.38 3.51
CA VAL A 107 -8.31 5.38 4.53
C VAL A 107 -9.27 5.99 5.53
N THR A 108 -10.43 5.38 5.72
CA THR A 108 -11.39 5.71 6.77
C THR A 108 -11.45 4.56 7.76
N VAL A 109 -11.18 4.85 9.03
CA VAL A 109 -11.32 3.88 10.13
C VAL A 109 -12.42 4.34 11.07
N LYS A 110 -13.29 3.39 11.46
CA LYS A 110 -14.28 3.58 12.52
C LYS A 110 -14.12 2.43 13.51
N PHE A 111 -13.93 2.76 14.78
CA PHE A 111 -13.93 1.79 15.87
C PHE A 111 -14.68 2.35 17.08
N LYS A 112 -15.99 2.10 17.16
CA LYS A 112 -16.82 2.63 18.24
C LYS A 112 -16.85 1.65 19.41
N TRP A 113 -15.89 1.81 20.32
CA TRP A 113 -15.82 1.06 21.57
C TRP A 113 -15.44 1.97 22.73
N TRP A 114 -16.23 1.92 23.81
CA TRP A 114 -16.03 2.78 24.98
C TRP A 114 -14.65 2.56 25.61
N GLY A 115 -13.86 3.64 25.70
CA GLY A 115 -12.52 3.63 26.28
C GLY A 115 -11.40 3.16 25.35
N LEU A 116 -11.70 2.68 24.13
CA LEU A 116 -10.70 2.13 23.20
C LEU A 116 -10.68 2.80 21.83
N GLN A 117 -11.70 3.56 21.45
CA GLN A 117 -11.86 4.19 20.13
C GLN A 117 -10.56 4.80 19.57
N ASN A 118 -10.10 5.92 20.15
CA ASN A 118 -8.94 6.65 19.63
C ASN A 118 -7.67 5.79 19.57
N LYS A 119 -7.48 4.88 20.53
CA LYS A 119 -6.30 4.01 20.58
C LYS A 119 -6.31 3.04 19.40
N VAL A 120 -7.44 2.40 19.13
CA VAL A 120 -7.57 1.39 18.08
C VAL A 120 -7.61 2.03 16.70
N GLU A 121 -8.30 3.16 16.51
CA GLU A 121 -8.32 3.88 15.23
C GLU A 121 -6.90 4.31 14.81
N ASN A 122 -6.15 4.92 15.74
CA ASN A 122 -4.75 5.29 15.50
C ASN A 122 -3.86 4.08 15.22
N PHE A 123 -4.07 2.98 15.95
CA PHE A 123 -3.32 1.75 15.72
C PHE A 123 -3.56 1.19 14.32
N ILE A 124 -4.81 1.12 13.87
CA ILE A 124 -5.16 0.64 12.52
C ILE A 124 -4.51 1.53 11.46
N HIS A 125 -4.61 2.86 11.59
CA HIS A 125 -3.94 3.78 10.64
C HIS A 125 -2.42 3.56 10.56
N LYS A 126 -1.75 3.30 11.70
CA LYS A 126 -0.32 2.95 11.72
C LYS A 126 -0.05 1.64 10.98
N GLN A 127 -0.87 0.60 11.19
CA GLN A 127 -0.70 -0.68 10.49
C GLN A 127 -0.99 -0.57 8.99
N GLU A 128 -1.99 0.19 8.57
CA GLU A 128 -2.27 0.46 7.14
C GLU A 128 -1.10 1.21 6.48
N LYS A 129 -0.54 2.23 7.14
CA LYS A 129 0.66 2.91 6.66
C LYS A 129 1.83 1.94 6.52
N ARG A 130 2.10 1.11 7.53
CA ARG A 130 3.16 0.07 7.51
C ARG A 130 2.94 -0.91 6.36
N LEU A 131 1.72 -1.39 6.17
CA LEU A 131 1.33 -2.29 5.09
C LEU A 131 1.60 -1.65 3.73
N PHE A 132 1.12 -0.42 3.49
CA PHE A 132 1.35 0.27 2.23
C PHE A 132 2.84 0.52 1.96
N THR A 133 3.62 0.91 2.96
CA THR A 133 5.07 1.09 2.81
C THR A 133 5.75 -0.21 2.34
N ASN A 134 5.51 -1.32 3.05
CA ASN A 134 6.16 -2.59 2.75
C ASN A 134 5.66 -3.16 1.41
N PHE A 135 4.35 -3.09 1.15
CA PHE A 135 3.74 -3.58 -0.09
C PHE A 135 4.31 -2.88 -1.32
N HIS A 136 4.40 -1.54 -1.35
CA HIS A 136 4.88 -0.84 -2.54
C HIS A 136 6.40 -0.98 -2.74
N ARG A 137 7.16 -1.18 -1.66
CA ARG A 137 8.58 -1.54 -1.75
C ARG A 137 8.76 -2.90 -2.42
N GLN A 138 8.03 -3.91 -1.97
CA GLN A 138 8.01 -5.24 -2.59
C GLN A 138 7.54 -5.19 -4.03
N LEU A 139 6.45 -4.46 -4.32
CA LEU A 139 5.92 -4.28 -5.67
C LEU A 139 6.99 -3.77 -6.63
N PHE A 140 7.79 -2.78 -6.21
CA PHE A 140 8.89 -2.25 -7.02
C PHE A 140 10.04 -3.26 -7.17
N CYS A 141 10.48 -3.89 -6.08
CA CYS A 141 11.58 -4.88 -6.12
C CYS A 141 11.20 -6.18 -6.86
N TRP A 142 9.91 -6.44 -7.04
CA TRP A 142 9.42 -7.57 -7.83
C TRP A 142 9.09 -7.19 -9.27
N LEU A 143 9.44 -5.99 -9.74
CA LEU A 143 9.14 -5.51 -11.08
C LEU A 143 9.46 -6.54 -12.18
N ASP A 144 10.64 -7.16 -12.12
CA ASP A 144 11.06 -8.16 -13.11
C ASP A 144 10.18 -9.43 -13.13
N LYS A 145 9.48 -9.72 -12.03
CA LYS A 145 8.58 -10.87 -11.91
C LYS A 145 7.22 -10.63 -12.54
N TRP A 146 6.75 -9.39 -12.58
CA TRP A 146 5.37 -9.08 -13.02
C TRP A 146 5.25 -8.16 -14.25
N VAL A 147 6.30 -7.42 -14.64
CA VAL A 147 6.21 -6.40 -15.69
C VAL A 147 5.82 -6.92 -17.07
N GLU A 148 6.10 -8.20 -17.35
CA GLU A 148 5.76 -8.86 -18.63
C GLU A 148 4.49 -9.70 -18.54
N LEU A 149 3.84 -9.77 -17.37
CA LEU A 149 2.62 -10.56 -17.22
C LEU A 149 1.45 -9.88 -17.90
N THR A 150 0.67 -10.68 -18.63
CA THR A 150 -0.61 -10.24 -19.17
C THR A 150 -1.70 -10.30 -18.09
N MET A 151 -2.81 -9.61 -18.29
CA MET A 151 -3.97 -9.74 -17.39
C MET A 151 -4.54 -11.16 -17.35
N GLU A 152 -4.35 -11.96 -18.40
CA GLU A 152 -4.73 -13.37 -18.42
C GLU A 152 -3.83 -14.19 -17.49
N ASP A 153 -2.52 -13.92 -17.49
CA ASP A 153 -1.58 -14.55 -16.55
C ASP A 153 -1.92 -14.18 -15.11
N ILE A 154 -2.28 -12.91 -14.84
CA ILE A 154 -2.72 -12.47 -13.51
C ILE A 154 -3.93 -13.29 -13.04
N ARG A 155 -4.97 -13.44 -13.87
CA ARG A 155 -6.18 -14.20 -13.50
C ARG A 155 -5.87 -15.66 -13.20
N ARG A 156 -5.02 -16.30 -14.02
CA ARG A 156 -4.59 -17.69 -13.79
C ARG A 156 -3.84 -17.84 -12.46
N MET A 157 -2.95 -16.89 -12.15
CA MET A 157 -2.24 -16.88 -10.87
C MET A 157 -3.17 -16.59 -9.68
N GLU A 158 -4.18 -15.75 -9.84
CA GLU A 158 -5.18 -15.50 -8.79
C GLU A 158 -5.91 -16.80 -8.39
N ASP A 159 -6.33 -17.59 -9.39
CA ASP A 159 -6.99 -18.89 -9.16
C ASP A 159 -6.07 -19.90 -8.46
N GLU A 160 -4.81 -19.98 -8.89
CA GLU A 160 -3.82 -20.86 -8.25
C GLU A 160 -3.48 -20.41 -6.83
N THR A 161 -3.27 -19.11 -6.63
CA THR A 161 -2.96 -18.51 -5.34
C THR A 161 -4.10 -18.72 -4.35
N LYS A 162 -5.36 -18.62 -4.78
CA LYS A 162 -6.52 -18.91 -3.94
C LYS A 162 -6.44 -20.32 -3.35
N ARG A 163 -6.17 -21.32 -4.19
CA ARG A 163 -6.01 -22.72 -3.74
C ARG A 163 -4.84 -22.88 -2.78
N GLN A 164 -3.68 -22.30 -3.11
CA GLN A 164 -2.49 -22.38 -2.27
C GLN A 164 -2.73 -21.74 -0.89
N LEU A 165 -3.40 -20.58 -0.83
CA LEU A 165 -3.73 -19.90 0.43
C LEU A 165 -4.66 -20.73 1.31
N ASP A 166 -5.66 -21.40 0.74
CA ASP A 166 -6.54 -22.30 1.48
C ASP A 166 -5.74 -23.48 2.08
N GLU A 167 -4.86 -24.11 1.30
CA GLU A 167 -4.02 -25.21 1.78
C GLU A 167 -3.01 -24.77 2.85
N MET A 168 -2.33 -23.63 2.64
CA MET A 168 -1.35 -23.10 3.59
C MET A 168 -2.01 -22.70 4.91
N ARG A 169 -3.24 -22.16 4.88
CA ARG A 169 -3.98 -21.81 6.09
C ARG A 169 -4.27 -23.03 6.96
N GLU A 170 -4.47 -24.21 6.37
CA GLU A 170 -4.74 -25.45 7.08
C GLU A 170 -3.46 -26.16 7.57
N LYS A 171 -2.37 -26.08 6.79
CA LYS A 171 -1.20 -26.94 6.98
C LYS A 171 0.04 -26.22 7.53
N ASP A 172 0.21 -24.93 7.26
CA ASP A 172 1.44 -24.23 7.58
C ASP A 172 1.41 -23.61 9.00
N PRO A 173 2.57 -23.46 9.66
CA PRO A 173 2.65 -22.68 10.87
C PRO A 173 2.39 -21.19 10.61
N LEU A 174 2.02 -20.46 11.67
CA LEU A 174 1.88 -19.00 11.64
C LEU A 174 3.15 -18.35 11.09
N LYS A 175 2.98 -17.45 10.12
CA LYS A 175 4.06 -16.75 9.42
C LYS A 175 3.65 -15.35 8.99
N GLY A 176 4.63 -14.57 8.56
CA GLY A 176 4.44 -13.19 8.10
C GLY A 176 4.59 -12.17 9.22
N THR A 177 3.93 -11.02 9.05
CA THR A 177 4.14 -9.85 9.90
C THR A 177 3.33 -9.94 11.19
N SER A 178 4.00 -9.86 12.34
CA SER A 178 3.32 -9.66 13.61
C SER A 178 2.97 -8.19 13.84
N ALA A 179 1.75 -7.96 14.33
CA ALA A 179 1.36 -6.69 14.94
C ALA A 179 1.98 -6.64 16.34
N ALA A 180 3.14 -6.00 16.47
CA ALA A 180 3.70 -5.65 17.78
C ALA A 180 3.61 -4.13 17.92
N ASP A 181 3.07 -3.71 19.06
CA ASP A 181 3.06 -2.32 19.50
C ASP A 181 4.52 -1.90 19.75
N ASP A 182 5.06 -1.06 18.86
CA ASP A 182 6.21 -0.20 19.19
C ASP A 182 5.68 1.21 19.43
#